data_AF-A0A1S2KHE7-F1
#
_entry.id   AF-A0A1S2KHE7-F1
#
_cell.length_a   1.000
_cell.length_b   1.000
_cell.length_c   1.000
_cell.angle_alpha   90.00
_cell.angle_beta   90.00
_cell.angle_gamma   90.00
#
_symmetry.space_group_name_H-M   'P 1'
#
loop_
_entity.id
_entity.type
_entity.pdbx_description
1 polymer ?
#
loop_
_entity_poly.entity_id
_entity_poly.type
_entity_poly.pdbx_seq_one_letter_code
_entity_poly.pdbx_strand_id
1 'polypeptide(L)' 'MSRAAFYRMRARGQAPKSIRLPNGQLRFRRGDVDQWLQDHEEAIAC' A
#
# COMPACT_ATOMS: atom_id res chain seq x y z
N MET A 1 3.93 9.54 7.30
CA MET A 1 4.69 9.16 6.08
C MET A 1 4.48 10.22 5.01
N SER A 2 5.53 10.70 4.32
CA SER A 2 5.34 11.67 3.24
C SER A 2 4.75 11.00 2.00
N ARG A 3 3.96 11.74 1.21
CA ARG A 3 3.40 11.25 -0.07
C ARG A 3 4.48 10.66 -0.98
N ALA A 4 5.63 11.33 -1.06
CA ALA A 4 6.78 10.85 -1.83
C ALA A 4 7.34 9.52 -1.33
N ALA A 5 7.39 9.29 -0.01
CA ALA A 5 7.82 8.02 0.55
C ALA A 5 6.88 6.87 0.14
N PHE A 6 5.56 7.11 0.18
CA PHE A 6 4.58 6.12 -0.27
C PHE A 6 4.73 5.76 -1.76
N TYR A 7 4.91 6.76 -2.65
CA TYR A 7 5.14 6.47 -4.08
C TYR A 7 6.46 5.73 -4.33
N ARG A 8 7.51 5.96 -3.53
CA ARG A 8 8.75 5.18 -3.60
C ARG A 8 8.53 3.72 -3.20
N MET A 9 7.77 3.46 -2.13
CA MET A 9 7.39 2.10 -1.73
C MET A 9 6.58 1.42 -2.83
N ARG A 10 5.62 2.13 -3.43
CA ARG A 10 4.84 1.62 -4.57
C ARG A 10 5.71 1.29 -5.78
N ALA A 11 6.67 2.15 -6.13
CA ALA A 11 7.59 1.90 -7.22
C ALA A 11 8.47 0.67 -6.98
N ARG A 12 8.74 0.34 -5.71
CA ARG A 12 9.48 -0.85 -5.28
C ARG A 12 8.59 -2.11 -5.14
N GLY A 13 7.28 -2.02 -5.40
CA GLY A 13 6.35 -3.12 -5.20
C GLY A 13 6.00 -3.41 -3.73
N GLN A 14 6.33 -2.49 -2.82
CA GLN A 14 6.08 -2.61 -1.38
C GLN A 14 4.77 -1.91 -0.94
N ALA A 15 3.88 -1.63 -1.89
CA ALA A 15 2.59 -1.02 -1.62
C ALA A 15 1.46 -2.02 -1.91
N PRO A 16 0.28 -1.84 -1.30
CA PRO A 16 -0.86 -2.70 -1.57
C PRO A 16 -1.25 -2.66 -3.05
N LYS A 17 -1.89 -3.74 -3.51
CA LYS A 17 -2.31 -3.89 -4.91
C LYS A 17 -3.16 -2.69 -5.32
N SER A 18 -2.74 -2.04 -6.40
CA SER A 18 -3.36 -0.83 -6.92
C SER A 18 -3.96 -1.08 -8.30
N ILE A 19 -5.21 -0.69 -8.50
CA ILE A 19 -5.89 -0.73 -9.79
C ILE A 19 -5.85 0.67 -10.37
N ARG A 20 -5.28 0.80 -11.58
CA ARG A 20 -5.33 2.04 -12.33
C ARG A 20 -6.67 2.10 -13.07
N LEU A 21 -7.48 3.08 -12.71
CA LEU A 21 -8.75 3.34 -13.37
C LEU A 21 -8.51 4.05 -14.72
N PRO A 22 -9.46 3.94 -15.68
CA PRO A 22 -9.38 4.63 -16.97
C PRO A 22 -9.25 6.16 -16.84
N ASN A 23 -9.77 6.72 -15.74
CA ASN A 23 -9.69 8.15 -15.41
C ASN A 23 -8.33 8.59 -14.81
N GLY A 24 -7.33 7.69 -14.76
CA GLY A 24 -6.00 7.96 -14.21
C GLY A 24 -5.90 7.91 -12.68
N GLN A 25 -7.01 7.68 -11.97
CA GLN A 25 -6.98 7.50 -10.52
C GLN A 25 -6.45 6.12 -10.14
N LEU A 26 -5.77 6.05 -9.00
CA LEU A 26 -5.36 4.81 -8.37
C LEU A 26 -6.39 4.43 -7.31
N ARG A 27 -6.94 3.22 -7.42
CA ARG A 27 -7.84 2.66 -6.43
C ARG A 27 -7.21 1.46 -5.77
N PHE A 28 -7.32 1.41 -4.45
CA PHE A 28 -6.88 0.30 -3.63
C PHE A 28 -8.13 -0.42 -3.10
N ARG A 29 -8.17 -1.74 -3.17
CA ARG A 29 -9.24 -2.49 -2.51
C ARG A 29 -8.95 -2.52 -1.02
N ARG A 30 -10.00 -2.41 -0.21
CA ARG A 30 -9.87 -2.41 1.25
C ARG A 30 -9.16 -3.68 1.76
N GLY A 31 -9.55 -4.86 1.28
CA GLY A 31 -8.91 -6.12 1.67
C GLY A 31 -7.43 -6.22 1.30
N ASP A 32 -7.01 -5.66 0.16
CA ASP A 32 -5.58 -5.63 -0.22
C ASP A 32 -4.77 -4.69 0.70
N VAL A 33 -5.40 -3.59 1.16
CA VAL A 33 -4.79 -2.67 2.11
C VAL A 33 -4.71 -3.31 3.49
N ASP A 34 -5.78 -3.94 3.96
CA ASP A 34 -5.85 -4.59 5.27
C ASP A 34 -4.82 -5.74 5.37
N GLN A 35 -4.69 -6.56 4.32
CA GLN A 35 -3.68 -7.62 4.26
C GLN A 35 -2.25 -7.05 4.25
N TRP A 36 -2.00 -5.99 3.47
CA TRP A 36 -0.69 -5.34 3.47
C TRP A 36 -0.32 -4.74 4.82
N LEU A 37 -1.31 -4.16 5.53
CA LEU A 37 -1.13 -3.64 6.88
C LEU A 37 -0.79 -4.76 7.86
N GLN A 38 -1.49 -5.91 7.79
CA GLN A 38 -1.16 -7.08 8.61
C GLN A 38 0.25 -7.60 8.34
N ASP A 39 0.67 -7.67 7.08
CA ASP A 39 2.02 -8.13 6.70
C ASP A 39 3.14 -7.20 7.23
N HIS A 40 2.83 -5.93 7.44
CA HIS A 40 3.77 -4.90 7.92
C HIS A 40 3.50 -4.48 9.38
N GLU A 41 2.55 -5.14 10.04
CA GLU A 41 2.28 -4.92 11.45
C GLU A 41 3.47 -5.52 12.22
N GLU A 42 4.32 -4.65 12.77
CA GLU A 42 5.41 -5.10 13.62
C GLU A 42 4.79 -5.83 14.81
N ALA A 43 5.07 -7.12 14.93
CA ALA A 43 4.74 -7.86 16.15
C ALA A 43 5.40 -7.11 17.29
N ILE A 44 4.59 -6.53 18.17
CA ILE A 44 5.06 -5.86 19.36
C ILE A 44 5.86 -6.91 20.14
N ALA A 45 7.19 -6.81 20.06
CA ALA A 45 8.08 -7.65 20.83
C ALA A 45 7.93 -7.22 22.29
N CYS A 46 7.40 -8.13 23.12
CA CYS A 46 7.38 -7.98 24.57
C CYS A 46 8.79 -7.95 25.17
#